data_AF-A0A7K7PU82-F1
#
_entry.id   AF-A0A7K7PU82-F1
#
_cell.length_a   1.000
_cell.length_b   1.000
_cell.length_c   1.000
_cell.angle_alpha   90.00
_cell.angle_beta   90.00
_cell.angle_gamma   90.00
#
_symmetry.space_group_name_H-M   'P 1'
#
loop_
_entity.id
_entity.type
_entity.pdbx_description
1 polymer ?
#
loop_
_entity_poly.entity_id
_entity_poly.type
_entity_poly.pdbx_seq_one_letter_code
_entity_poly.pdbx_strand_id
1 'polypeptide(L)'
;SFPGGRRDPADGDAVATALRETREELGVAVPPTSVWGQLRTLPDRHGMTVAPVVANLGPLEALTLNPNPDEVEEVFTLPLAHLLREENQGYTHFRTAGGYGYTLPVFLNGPHKVWGLTAIITELTLELLLPGRY
;
A
#
# COMPACT_ATOMS: atom_id res chain seq x y z
N SER A 1 4.17 -5.59 -1.49
CA SER A 1 3.90 -4.16 -1.24
C SER A 1 2.64 -3.77 -1.97
N PHE A 2 2.23 -2.51 -1.94
CA PHE A 2 1.31 -2.00 -2.97
C PHE A 2 2.07 -1.81 -4.30
N PRO A 3 1.39 -1.85 -5.45
CA PRO A 3 2.00 -1.53 -6.74
C PRO A 3 2.54 -0.10 -6.75
N GLY A 4 3.69 0.10 -7.37
CA GLY A 4 4.32 1.41 -7.45
C GLY A 4 5.82 1.33 -7.64
N GLY A 5 6.36 2.37 -8.26
CA GLY A 5 7.77 2.47 -8.57
C GLY A 5 8.25 3.91 -8.58
N ARG A 6 9.37 4.13 -9.26
CA ARG A 6 9.95 5.46 -9.38
C ARG A 6 9.19 6.25 -10.43
N ARG A 7 9.02 7.54 -10.18
CA ARG A 7 8.48 8.47 -11.16
C ARG A 7 9.36 8.49 -12.42
N ASP A 8 8.75 8.26 -13.57
CA ASP A 8 9.35 8.49 -14.89
C ASP A 8 9.24 9.99 -15.24
N PRO A 9 10.23 10.60 -15.93
CA PRO A 9 10.10 11.95 -16.47
C PRO A 9 8.81 12.24 -17.26
N ALA A 10 8.20 11.23 -17.89
CA ALA A 10 6.93 11.34 -18.61
C ALA A 10 5.70 11.38 -17.69
N ASP A 11 5.82 10.96 -16.44
CA ASP A 11 4.72 10.99 -15.47
C ASP A 11 4.46 12.43 -15.02
N GLY A 12 3.24 12.93 -15.24
CA GLY A 12 2.84 14.30 -14.88
C GLY A 12 2.88 14.56 -13.37
N ASP A 13 2.52 13.57 -12.57
CA ASP A 13 2.46 13.63 -11.11
C ASP A 13 2.56 12.22 -10.47
N ALA A 14 2.40 12.14 -9.15
CA ALA A 14 2.42 10.89 -8.41
C ALA A 14 1.24 9.97 -8.74
N VAL A 15 0.09 10.52 -9.14
CA VAL A 15 -1.08 9.74 -9.55
C VAL A 15 -0.80 9.05 -10.88
N ALA A 16 -0.29 9.78 -11.87
CA ALA A 16 0.14 9.21 -13.15
C ALA A 16 1.16 8.09 -12.96
N THR A 17 2.15 8.31 -12.08
CA THR A 17 3.14 7.28 -11.71
C THR A 17 2.46 6.03 -11.16
N ALA A 18 1.60 6.17 -10.14
CA ALA A 18 0.94 5.02 -9.51
C ALA A 18 0.04 4.24 -10.48
N LEU A 19 -0.67 4.94 -11.38
CA LEU A 19 -1.52 4.31 -12.39
C LEU A 19 -0.71 3.55 -13.45
N ARG A 20 0.43 4.11 -13.89
CA ARG A 20 1.34 3.45 -14.82
C ARG A 20 1.93 2.18 -14.19
N GLU A 21 2.50 2.30 -12.99
CA GLU A 21 3.12 1.19 -12.28
C GLU A 21 2.10 0.08 -11.96
N THR A 22 0.87 0.44 -11.56
CA THR A 22 -0.21 -0.56 -11.35
C THR A 22 -0.52 -1.33 -12.63
N ARG A 23 -0.46 -0.67 -13.80
CA ARG A 23 -0.66 -1.32 -15.09
C ARG A 23 0.51 -2.22 -15.46
N GLU A 24 1.74 -1.78 -15.22
CA GLU A 24 2.96 -2.55 -15.52
C GLU A 24 3.06 -3.79 -14.63
N GLU A 25 2.86 -3.64 -13.32
CA GLU A 25 3.00 -4.70 -12.34
C GLU A 25 1.83 -5.69 -12.35
N LEU A 26 0.58 -5.21 -12.44
CA LEU A 26 -0.62 -6.06 -12.29
C LEU A 26 -1.41 -6.27 -13.58
N GLY A 27 -1.09 -5.55 -14.66
CA GLY A 27 -1.90 -5.56 -15.88
C GLY A 27 -3.23 -4.80 -15.75
N VAL A 28 -3.46 -4.07 -14.65
CA VAL A 28 -4.74 -3.42 -14.35
C VAL A 28 -4.74 -1.97 -14.82
N ALA A 29 -5.67 -1.64 -15.71
CA ALA A 29 -5.93 -0.26 -16.11
C ALA A 29 -6.93 0.40 -15.14
N VAL A 30 -6.44 1.32 -14.31
CA VAL A 30 -7.27 2.09 -13.39
C VAL A 30 -7.56 3.45 -14.01
N PRO A 31 -8.83 3.83 -14.23
CA PRO A 31 -9.14 5.15 -14.78
C PRO A 31 -8.84 6.24 -13.73
N PRO A 32 -8.36 7.43 -14.12
CA PRO A 32 -8.10 8.52 -13.17
C PRO A 32 -9.32 8.92 -12.33
N THR A 33 -10.54 8.72 -12.85
CA THR A 33 -11.79 8.98 -12.13
C THR A 33 -12.05 8.02 -10.97
N SER A 34 -11.34 6.88 -10.91
CA SER A 34 -11.41 5.94 -9.78
C SER A 34 -10.47 6.33 -8.64
N VAL A 35 -9.58 7.30 -8.83
CA VAL A 35 -8.67 7.77 -7.79
C VAL A 35 -9.45 8.61 -6.77
N TRP A 36 -9.40 8.20 -5.52
CA TRP A 36 -10.03 8.93 -4.41
C TRP A 36 -9.14 10.06 -3.90
N GLY A 37 -7.82 9.86 -3.94
CA GLY A 37 -6.87 10.90 -3.58
C GLY A 37 -5.48 10.37 -3.31
N GLN A 38 -4.59 11.29 -2.97
CA GLN A 38 -3.23 11.02 -2.54
C GLN A 38 -3.12 11.25 -1.03
N LEU A 39 -2.47 10.32 -0.32
CA LEU A 39 -2.15 10.48 1.10
C LEU A 39 -0.96 11.43 1.29
N ARG A 40 -0.71 11.81 2.55
CA ARG A 40 0.52 12.53 2.89
C ARG A 40 1.74 11.72 2.47
N THR A 41 2.77 12.40 1.98
CA THR A 41 4.01 11.74 1.59
C THR A 41 4.76 11.20 2.80
N LEU A 42 5.45 10.08 2.61
CA LEU A 42 6.20 9.37 3.64
C LEU A 42 7.64 9.15 3.17
N PRO A 43 8.65 9.34 4.03
CA PRO A 43 10.00 8.91 3.70
C PRO A 43 10.12 7.39 3.79
N ASP A 44 10.80 6.77 2.83
CA ASP A 44 11.25 5.39 2.94
C ASP A 44 12.53 5.29 3.80
N ARG A 45 13.06 4.06 3.96
CA ARG A 45 14.28 3.82 4.75
C ARG A 45 15.56 4.42 4.14
N HIS A 46 15.51 4.79 2.87
CA HIS A 46 16.64 5.34 2.12
C HIS A 46 16.51 6.86 1.91
N GLY A 47 15.48 7.49 2.45
CA GLY A 47 15.22 8.94 2.33
C GLY A 47 14.48 9.33 1.05
N MET A 48 14.00 8.37 0.26
CA MET A 48 13.12 8.63 -0.88
C MET A 48 11.72 9.01 -0.39
N THR A 49 11.10 9.96 -1.09
CA THR A 49 9.72 10.38 -0.77
C THR A 49 8.73 9.50 -1.52
N VAL A 50 7.86 8.81 -0.79
CA VAL A 50 6.78 7.97 -1.31
C VAL A 50 5.46 8.73 -1.18
N ALA A 51 4.67 8.75 -2.26
CA ALA A 51 3.37 9.39 -2.34
C ALA A 51 2.27 8.33 -2.56
N PRO A 52 1.60 7.84 -1.51
CA PRO A 52 0.59 6.80 -1.67
C PRO A 52 -0.67 7.35 -2.35
N VAL A 53 -1.22 6.60 -3.30
CA VAL A 53 -2.44 6.94 -4.03
C VAL A 53 -3.50 5.90 -3.74
N VAL A 54 -4.70 6.35 -3.34
CA VAL A 54 -5.83 5.48 -3.03
C VAL A 54 -6.82 5.54 -4.18
N ALA A 55 -7.21 4.38 -4.71
CA ALA A 55 -8.15 4.26 -5.80
C ALA A 55 -9.14 3.10 -5.59
N ASN A 56 -10.33 3.23 -6.15
CA ASN A 56 -11.33 2.18 -6.19
C ASN A 56 -11.18 1.33 -7.45
N LEU A 57 -10.82 0.06 -7.29
CA LEU A 57 -10.72 -0.87 -8.41
C LEU A 57 -12.07 -1.46 -8.82
N GLY A 58 -13.14 -1.19 -8.06
CA GLY A 58 -14.44 -1.84 -8.25
C GLY A 58 -14.47 -3.27 -7.72
N PRO A 59 -15.45 -4.09 -8.15
CA PRO A 59 -15.53 -5.50 -7.76
C PRO A 59 -14.29 -6.28 -8.21
N LEU A 60 -13.63 -6.98 -7.29
CA LEU A 60 -12.40 -7.73 -7.58
C LEU A 60 -12.64 -8.84 -8.60
N GLU A 61 -13.83 -9.44 -8.60
CA GLU A 61 -14.22 -10.52 -9.53
C GLU A 61 -14.33 -10.03 -10.98
N ALA A 62 -14.46 -8.71 -11.18
CA ALA A 62 -14.48 -8.09 -12.50
C ALA A 62 -13.07 -7.70 -12.99
N LEU A 63 -12.04 -7.80 -12.14
CA LEU A 63 -10.67 -7.49 -12.52
C LEU A 63 -10.03 -8.67 -13.25
N THR A 64 -9.42 -8.38 -14.40
CA THR A 64 -8.50 -9.31 -15.06
C THR A 64 -7.08 -8.92 -14.67
N LEU A 65 -6.45 -9.75 -13.84
CA LEU A 65 -5.06 -9.58 -13.43
C LEU A 65 -4.14 -10.28 -14.44
N ASN A 66 -3.06 -9.60 -14.81
CA ASN A 66 -1.96 -10.16 -15.58
C ASN A 66 -0.63 -9.68 -14.97
N PRO A 67 -0.23 -10.26 -13.82
CA PRO A 67 0.94 -9.80 -13.10
C PRO A 67 2.22 -10.00 -13.92
N ASN A 68 3.14 -9.02 -13.89
CA ASN A 68 4.44 -9.15 -14.51
C ASN A 68 5.33 -10.08 -13.67
N PRO A 69 5.72 -11.27 -14.16
CA PRO A 69 6.50 -12.24 -13.39
C PRO A 69 7.92 -11.77 -13.05
N ASP A 70 8.46 -10.77 -13.77
CA ASP A 70 9.78 -10.21 -13.48
C ASP A 70 9.79 -9.31 -12.23
N GLU A 71 8.62 -8.83 -11.81
CA GLU A 71 8.46 -7.86 -10.72
C GLU A 71 7.52 -8.34 -9.59
N VAL A 72 6.54 -9.18 -9.92
CA VAL A 72 5.48 -9.63 -9.03
C VAL A 72 5.45 -11.16 -8.91
N GLU A 73 5.86 -11.66 -7.76
CA GLU A 73 5.82 -13.10 -7.44
C GLU A 73 4.40 -13.59 -7.11
N GLU A 74 3.63 -12.79 -6.36
CA GLU A 74 2.29 -13.16 -5.90
C GLU A 74 1.40 -11.92 -5.74
N VAL A 75 0.11 -12.07 -6.06
CA VAL A 75 -0.92 -11.07 -5.78
C VAL A 75 -1.92 -11.67 -4.79
N PHE A 76 -2.20 -10.92 -3.72
CA PHE A 76 -3.22 -11.29 -2.74
C PHE A 76 -3.98 -10.05 -2.26
N THR A 77 -5.13 -10.26 -1.64
CA THR A 77 -5.96 -9.20 -1.06
C THR A 77 -6.31 -9.53 0.39
N LEU A 78 -6.46 -8.49 1.22
CA LEU A 78 -6.98 -8.61 2.57
C LEU A 78 -8.34 -7.89 2.67
N PRO A 79 -9.41 -8.55 3.12
CA PRO A 79 -10.67 -7.87 3.40
C PRO A 79 -10.49 -6.81 4.49
N LEU A 80 -11.24 -5.70 4.41
CA LEU A 80 -11.25 -4.71 5.50
C LEU A 80 -11.62 -5.36 6.85
N ALA A 81 -12.57 -6.29 6.85
CA ALA A 81 -12.94 -7.03 8.06
C ALA A 81 -11.78 -7.85 8.66
N HIS A 82 -10.81 -8.29 7.84
CA HIS A 82 -9.59 -8.93 8.33
C HIS A 82 -8.66 -7.90 9.00
N LEU A 83 -8.46 -6.75 8.35
CA LEU A 83 -7.59 -5.69 8.84
C LEU A 83 -8.08 -5.05 10.14
N LEU A 84 -9.39 -5.08 10.41
CA LEU A 84 -10.02 -4.48 11.59
C LEU A 84 -10.09 -5.39 12.81
N ARG A 85 -9.68 -6.66 12.70
CA ARG A 85 -9.65 -7.59 13.82
C ARG A 85 -8.44 -7.30 14.70
N GLU A 86 -8.66 -7.11 16.01
CA GLU A 86 -7.61 -6.79 16.97
C GLU A 86 -6.51 -7.87 16.97
N GLU A 87 -6.87 -9.14 16.85
CA GLU A 87 -5.91 -10.26 16.79
C GLU A 87 -5.03 -10.25 15.53
N ASN A 88 -5.42 -9.50 14.51
CA ASN A 88 -4.67 -9.34 13.26
C ASN A 88 -3.85 -8.05 13.23
N GLN A 89 -3.96 -7.20 14.25
CA GLN A 89 -3.21 -5.96 14.37
C GLN A 89 -2.12 -6.11 15.41
N GLY A 90 -1.08 -5.31 15.27
CA GLY A 90 -0.04 -5.22 16.27
C GLY A 90 1.00 -4.18 15.92
N TYR A 91 2.03 -4.11 16.76
CA TYR A 91 3.12 -3.18 16.59
C TYR A 91 4.46 -3.92 16.70
N THR A 92 5.36 -3.66 15.77
CA THR A 92 6.74 -4.15 15.83
C THR A 92 7.64 -3.06 16.42
N HIS A 93 8.32 -3.39 17.52
CA HIS A 93 9.28 -2.51 18.16
C HIS A 93 10.70 -2.76 17.62
N PHE A 94 11.26 -1.80 16.92
CA PHE A 94 12.62 -1.86 16.41
C PHE A 94 13.59 -1.26 17.43
N ARG A 95 14.73 -1.94 17.64
CA ARG A 95 15.84 -1.44 18.45
C ARG A 95 16.90 -0.83 17.54
N THR A 96 17.43 0.32 17.94
CA THR A 96 18.62 0.90 17.31
C THR A 96 19.84 0.68 18.21
N ALA A 97 21.05 0.85 17.65
CA ALA A 97 22.30 0.63 18.39
C ALA A 97 22.45 1.50 19.65
N GLY A 98 21.65 2.57 19.80
CA GLY A 98 21.68 3.52 20.92
C GLY A 98 20.50 3.45 21.90
N GLY A 99 19.56 2.51 21.77
CA GLY A 99 18.42 2.39 22.70
C GLY A 99 17.05 2.33 22.01
N TYR A 100 16.06 3.06 22.55
CA TYR A 100 14.70 3.12 22.00
C TYR A 100 14.76 3.50 20.51
N GLY A 101 14.32 2.58 19.65
CA GLY A 101 14.27 2.81 18.21
C GLY A 101 12.95 3.44 17.82
N TYR A 102 12.10 2.67 17.14
CA TYR A 102 10.81 3.14 16.65
C TYR A 102 9.82 1.98 16.59
N THR A 103 8.52 2.31 16.57
CA THR A 103 7.44 1.34 16.52
C THR A 103 6.66 1.53 15.23
N LEU A 104 6.40 0.44 14.50
CA LEU A 104 5.60 0.46 13.27
C LEU A 104 4.42 -0.51 13.39
N PRO A 105 3.29 -0.21 12.74
CA PRO A 105 2.18 -1.15 12.63
C PRO A 105 2.63 -2.43 11.92
N VAL A 106 1.96 -3.52 12.23
CA VAL A 106 2.03 -4.78 11.51
C VAL A 106 0.64 -5.41 11.44
N PHE A 107 0.29 -5.93 10.27
CA PHE A 107 -0.92 -6.73 10.10
C PHE A 107 -0.54 -8.20 9.89
N LEU A 108 -1.22 -9.07 10.64
CA LEU A 108 -0.91 -10.48 10.83
C LEU A 108 -2.03 -11.38 10.31
N ASN A 109 -1.76 -12.68 10.32
CA ASN A 109 -2.71 -13.77 10.04
C ASN A 109 -3.36 -13.74 8.64
N GLY A 110 -2.80 -12.96 7.70
CA GLY A 110 -3.12 -13.04 6.28
C GLY A 110 -2.22 -14.04 5.54
N PRO A 111 -2.32 -14.11 4.19
CA PRO A 111 -1.40 -14.91 3.37
C PRO A 111 0.07 -14.55 3.63
N HIS A 112 0.32 -13.26 3.82
CA HIS A 112 1.62 -12.70 4.17
C HIS A 112 1.50 -11.70 5.31
N LYS A 113 2.56 -11.59 6.11
CA LYS A 113 2.71 -10.51 7.09
C LYS A 113 2.88 -9.17 6.36
N VAL A 114 2.04 -8.19 6.66
CA VAL A 114 2.16 -6.83 6.12
C VAL A 114 2.87 -5.95 7.14
N TRP A 115 4.03 -5.40 6.79
CA TRP A 115 4.91 -4.66 7.69
C TRP A 115 5.64 -3.52 6.95
N GLY A 116 6.39 -2.71 7.70
CA GLY A 116 7.19 -1.63 7.15
C GLY A 116 6.33 -0.53 6.53
N LEU A 117 6.81 0.11 5.46
CA LEU A 117 6.11 1.22 4.83
C LEU A 117 4.72 0.83 4.32
N THR A 118 4.55 -0.41 3.85
CA THR A 118 3.23 -0.92 3.41
C THR A 118 2.24 -0.89 4.57
N ALA A 119 2.63 -1.35 5.76
CA ALA A 119 1.76 -1.32 6.93
C ALA A 119 1.42 0.11 7.39
N ILE A 120 2.37 1.04 7.31
CA ILE A 120 2.10 2.47 7.59
C ILE A 120 1.03 2.99 6.63
N ILE A 121 1.19 2.75 5.32
CA ILE A 121 0.22 3.19 4.31
C ILE A 121 -1.16 2.57 4.57
N THR A 122 -1.21 1.27 4.92
CA THR A 122 -2.45 0.59 5.29
C THR A 122 -3.11 1.24 6.50
N GLU A 123 -2.36 1.49 7.57
CA GLU A 123 -2.83 2.16 8.79
C GLU A 123 -3.44 3.55 8.47
N LEU A 124 -2.72 4.39 7.72
CA LEU A 124 -3.23 5.72 7.32
C LEU A 124 -4.48 5.64 6.45
N THR A 125 -4.57 4.61 5.61
CA THR A 125 -5.76 4.39 4.77
C THR A 125 -6.95 3.98 5.64
N LEU A 126 -6.75 3.12 6.64
CA LEU A 126 -7.82 2.69 7.55
C LEU A 126 -8.33 3.84 8.42
N GLU A 127 -7.43 4.67 8.97
CA GLU A 127 -7.79 5.88 9.73
C GLU A 127 -8.74 6.81 8.93
N LEU A 128 -8.54 6.90 7.61
CA LEU A 128 -9.36 7.74 6.73
C LEU A 128 -10.67 7.08 6.32
N LEU A 129 -10.65 5.78 6.01
CA LEU A 129 -11.84 5.07 5.52
C LEU A 129 -12.83 4.76 6.64
N LEU A 130 -12.37 4.61 7.87
CA LEU A 130 -13.16 4.11 8.99
C LEU A 130 -12.96 4.96 10.26
N PRO A 131 -13.25 6.27 10.20
CA PRO A 131 -13.02 7.16 11.33
C PRO A 131 -13.77 6.68 12.58
N GLY A 132 -13.06 6.46 13.69
CA GLY A 132 -13.61 6.03 14.97
C GLY A 132 -13.83 4.52 15.13
N ARG A 133 -13.53 3.72 14.10
CA ARG A 133 -13.42 2.25 14.19
C ARG A 133 -11.97 1.75 14.10
N TYR A 134 -11.09 2.61 13.60
CA TYR A 134 -9.65 2.47 13.60
C TYR A 134 -9.08 3.71 14.29
#